data_AF-A0A2D3WB90-F1
#
_entry.id   AF-A0A2D3WB90-F1
#
_cell.length_a   1.000
_cell.length_b   1.000
_cell.length_c   1.000
_cell.angle_alpha   90.00
_cell.angle_beta   90.00
_cell.angle_gamma   90.00
#
_symmetry.space_group_name_H-M   'P 1'
#
loop_
_entity.id
_entity.type
_entity.pdbx_description
1 polymer ?
#
loop_
_entity_poly.entity_id
_entity_poly.type
_entity_poly.pdbx_seq_one_letter_code
_entity_poly.pdbx_strand_id
1 'polypeptide(L)'
;MSRYLSYKEYMLQTYGHVLYSVPVDLDFGCPNRSFEGEGGCTFCPANGARAVQTGDTLDIKEQIEKGVAFAKKRYKAHHFMLYIQAYTGTFSSLALQKASYEKLLALHEFKAISIGTRPDCLSEGTLKYLQELNKTIEVCIDLGVQTLNDITLKKINRGHDAKTSLEAIKRLKEYGIKVFGHIIVGFEGESRADWEYTVKELVKAGVDGIKIHNLHVIENTLLAKEFLQKPFKTFNEYEYLEELIHLLRLIPSHIPLLRTTTDTPHKQLIAPKWHMSKGEFLRMLDEQMQNRDAFQGDFFTLKTPVEELDDIVTCKDGSLSFWDKKYKDYYHPKAGAIFQAQKLFIECSKLANKLTCKDVNLLDIGFGMGYNSLEALKIEHQNFLHIDAIDINLQIVRKSAKVLQNEILQALYEKRLYQTQKAQISLHIQDARYAITKLKDEFYDVIFIDPFLYTQNVTLITRDFFIQLVKKLKKDGVIVCSTYIQAVRVGLGEAGCTSEVVKIEQSDIRGIVAFKGKQSLEGVSYKDPYLIYRDKVIITNKEAQMLSE
;
A
#
# COMPACT_ATOMS: atom_id res chain seq x y z
N MET A 1 -9.11 11.40 10.51
CA MET A 1 -10.28 10.94 9.73
C MET A 1 -9.85 9.83 8.80
N SER A 2 -10.70 8.82 8.56
CA SER A 2 -10.37 7.75 7.61
C SER A 2 -10.20 8.30 6.18
N ARG A 3 -9.23 7.78 5.44
CA ARG A 3 -8.90 8.23 4.08
C ARG A 3 -9.78 7.57 3.01
N TYR A 4 -10.47 6.49 3.37
CA TYR A 4 -11.43 5.77 2.54
C TYR A 4 -12.58 5.21 3.40
N LEU A 5 -13.74 4.96 2.81
CA LEU A 5 -14.90 4.39 3.47
C LEU A 5 -14.70 2.87 3.64
N SER A 6 -14.29 2.46 4.83
CA SER A 6 -14.22 1.03 5.15
C SER A 6 -15.63 0.43 5.27
N TYR A 7 -15.78 -0.86 4.97
CA TYR A 7 -17.09 -1.51 5.14
C TYR A 7 -17.57 -1.53 6.60
N LYS A 8 -16.64 -1.53 7.56
CA LYS A 8 -16.98 -1.35 8.99
C LYS A 8 -17.65 0.00 9.24
N GLU A 9 -17.09 1.08 8.72
CA GLU A 9 -17.66 2.43 8.86
C GLU A 9 -19.01 2.54 8.14
N TYR A 10 -19.12 1.98 6.94
CA TYR A 10 -20.40 1.90 6.22
C TYR A 10 -21.49 1.19 7.04
N MET A 11 -21.17 0.04 7.67
CA MET A 11 -22.13 -0.67 8.52
C MET A 11 -22.54 0.17 9.74
N LEU A 12 -21.59 0.85 10.38
CA LEU A 12 -21.90 1.73 11.51
C LEU A 12 -22.83 2.88 11.08
N GLN A 13 -22.62 3.46 9.91
CA GLN A 13 -23.47 4.52 9.37
C GLN A 13 -24.87 4.00 8.96
N THR A 14 -24.94 2.78 8.43
CA THR A 14 -26.17 2.22 7.84
C THR A 14 -27.05 1.51 8.87
N TYR A 15 -26.47 0.69 9.74
CA TYR A 15 -27.20 -0.14 10.71
C TYR A 15 -27.03 0.33 12.17
N GLY A 16 -26.15 1.31 12.44
CA GLY A 16 -25.80 1.73 13.80
C GLY A 16 -24.86 0.77 14.54
N HIS A 17 -24.50 -0.36 13.93
CA HIS A 17 -23.61 -1.37 14.51
C HIS A 17 -22.88 -2.16 13.41
N VAL A 18 -21.80 -2.84 13.77
CA VAL A 18 -21.04 -3.70 12.85
C VAL A 18 -21.72 -5.07 12.75
N LEU A 19 -22.02 -5.50 11.53
CA LEU A 19 -22.49 -6.86 11.21
C LEU A 19 -21.31 -7.78 10.93
N TYR A 20 -21.06 -8.75 11.80
CA TYR A 20 -19.97 -9.71 11.60
C TYR A 20 -20.42 -10.84 10.68
N SER A 21 -19.69 -11.03 9.57
CA SER A 21 -19.96 -12.10 8.61
C SER A 21 -19.75 -13.47 9.24
N VAL A 22 -20.78 -14.32 9.17
CA VAL A 22 -20.74 -15.75 9.51
C VAL A 22 -20.71 -16.53 8.21
N PRO A 23 -19.54 -16.98 7.74
CA PRO A 23 -19.44 -17.70 6.49
C PRO A 23 -20.05 -19.09 6.61
N VAL A 24 -20.76 -19.50 5.56
CA VAL A 24 -21.33 -20.84 5.43
C VAL A 24 -21.05 -21.37 4.03
N ASP A 25 -20.75 -22.66 3.95
CA ASP A 25 -20.73 -23.43 2.72
C ASP A 25 -21.99 -24.30 2.64
N LEU A 26 -22.74 -24.13 1.55
CA LEU A 26 -23.95 -24.89 1.24
C LEU A 26 -23.69 -26.12 0.37
N ASP A 27 -22.44 -26.34 -0.04
CA ASP A 27 -22.02 -27.42 -0.93
C ASP A 27 -22.75 -27.42 -2.29
N PHE A 28 -23.18 -26.24 -2.73
CA PHE A 28 -23.79 -26.05 -4.05
C PHE A 28 -22.79 -26.21 -5.20
N GLY A 29 -21.49 -26.13 -4.92
CA GLY A 29 -20.45 -26.20 -5.93
C GLY A 29 -20.43 -24.99 -6.87
N CYS A 30 -19.78 -25.15 -8.01
CA CYS A 30 -19.57 -24.10 -9.00
C CYS A 30 -19.82 -24.68 -10.40
N PRO A 31 -20.56 -24.01 -11.30
CA PRO A 31 -20.84 -24.53 -12.65
C PRO A 31 -19.58 -24.69 -13.52
N ASN A 32 -18.48 -24.07 -13.11
CA ASN A 32 -17.21 -24.13 -13.82
C ASN A 32 -16.29 -25.22 -13.26
N ARG A 33 -16.78 -26.06 -12.36
CA ARG A 33 -16.12 -27.26 -11.84
C ARG A 33 -16.99 -28.48 -12.15
N SER A 34 -16.37 -29.63 -12.32
CA SER A 34 -17.09 -30.91 -12.33
C SER A 34 -17.59 -31.25 -10.92
N PHE A 35 -18.45 -32.26 -10.82
CA PHE A 35 -18.94 -32.77 -9.53
C PHE A 35 -17.80 -33.35 -8.67
N GLU A 36 -16.80 -33.93 -9.32
CA GLU A 36 -15.57 -34.47 -8.72
C GLU A 36 -14.56 -33.37 -8.33
N GLY A 37 -14.90 -32.10 -8.60
CA GLY A 37 -14.08 -30.94 -8.29
C GLY A 37 -13.04 -30.58 -9.35
N GLU A 38 -13.02 -31.27 -10.48
CA GLU A 38 -12.10 -30.99 -11.59
C GLU A 38 -12.45 -29.69 -12.33
N GLY A 39 -11.47 -29.10 -13.02
CA GLY A 39 -11.63 -27.80 -13.68
C GLY A 39 -11.63 -26.62 -12.70
N GLY A 40 -12.46 -25.60 -12.97
CA GLY A 40 -12.50 -24.36 -12.19
C GLY A 40 -11.63 -23.25 -12.75
N CYS A 41 -11.75 -22.07 -12.14
CA CYS A 41 -10.86 -20.95 -12.46
C CYS A 41 -9.44 -21.27 -11.97
N THR A 42 -8.42 -20.90 -12.74
CA THR A 42 -7.05 -21.38 -12.51
C THR A 42 -6.48 -20.97 -11.15
N PHE A 43 -6.93 -19.85 -10.59
CA PHE A 43 -6.49 -19.30 -9.29
C PHE A 43 -7.31 -19.78 -8.09
N CYS A 44 -8.46 -20.45 -8.30
CA CYS A 44 -9.39 -20.78 -7.24
C CYS A 44 -9.04 -22.12 -6.59
N PRO A 45 -8.88 -22.19 -5.25
CA PRO A 45 -8.59 -23.45 -4.56
C PRO A 45 -9.77 -24.43 -4.65
N ALA A 46 -9.49 -25.72 -4.47
CA ALA A 46 -10.48 -26.79 -4.59
C ALA A 46 -11.67 -26.62 -3.63
N ASN A 47 -11.43 -26.06 -2.44
CA ASN A 47 -12.45 -25.75 -1.44
C ASN A 47 -13.25 -24.46 -1.71
N GLY A 48 -13.13 -23.85 -2.90
CA GLY A 48 -13.87 -22.64 -3.27
C GLY A 48 -13.53 -21.42 -2.41
N ALA A 49 -12.35 -21.39 -1.78
CA ALA A 49 -11.91 -20.38 -0.83
C ALA A 49 -12.78 -20.30 0.44
N ARG A 50 -13.28 -21.47 0.89
CA ARG A 50 -14.00 -21.65 2.16
C ARG A 50 -13.22 -21.00 3.32
N ALA A 51 -13.96 -20.35 4.21
CA ALA A 51 -13.37 -19.62 5.33
C ALA A 51 -12.76 -20.59 6.37
N VAL A 52 -11.55 -20.31 6.85
CA VAL A 52 -10.82 -21.21 7.78
C VAL A 52 -11.63 -21.52 9.05
N GLN A 53 -12.45 -20.58 9.51
CA GLN A 53 -13.26 -20.73 10.72
C GLN A 53 -14.43 -21.72 10.60
N THR A 54 -14.87 -22.10 9.40
CA THR A 54 -15.91 -23.12 9.24
C THR A 54 -15.36 -24.53 9.47
N GLY A 55 -14.03 -24.71 9.42
CA GLY A 55 -13.38 -26.02 9.48
C GLY A 55 -13.82 -26.95 8.35
N ASP A 56 -13.66 -28.26 8.57
CA ASP A 56 -13.99 -29.31 7.60
C ASP A 56 -15.43 -29.87 7.77
N THR A 57 -16.24 -29.31 8.67
CA THR A 57 -17.61 -29.80 8.89
C THR A 57 -18.54 -29.39 7.76
N LEU A 58 -19.30 -30.36 7.26
CA LEU A 58 -20.39 -30.14 6.29
C LEU A 58 -21.71 -29.81 6.99
N ASP A 59 -21.81 -29.94 8.33
CA ASP A 59 -23.03 -29.59 9.05
C ASP A 59 -23.19 -28.07 9.15
N ILE A 60 -24.22 -27.56 8.49
CA ILE A 60 -24.53 -26.14 8.39
C ILE A 60 -24.74 -25.49 9.77
N LYS A 61 -25.39 -26.20 10.70
CA LYS A 61 -25.65 -25.67 12.04
C LYS A 61 -24.34 -25.49 12.80
N GLU A 62 -23.48 -26.50 12.78
CA GLU A 62 -22.15 -26.43 13.38
C GLU A 62 -21.29 -25.32 12.77
N GLN A 63 -21.35 -25.11 11.44
CA GLN A 63 -20.64 -24.00 10.78
C GLN A 63 -21.07 -22.63 11.33
N ILE A 64 -22.40 -22.40 11.47
CA ILE A 64 -22.94 -21.15 12.02
C ILE A 64 -22.51 -20.97 13.48
N GLU A 65 -22.68 -22.00 14.31
CA GLU A 65 -22.33 -21.95 15.74
C GLU A 65 -20.84 -21.63 15.94
N LYS A 66 -19.95 -22.28 15.18
CA LYS A 66 -18.50 -22.01 15.20
C LYS A 66 -18.19 -20.58 14.73
N GLY A 67 -18.80 -20.13 13.64
CA GLY A 67 -18.59 -18.78 13.10
C GLY A 67 -19.03 -17.69 14.08
N VAL A 68 -20.20 -17.84 14.70
CA VAL A 68 -20.72 -16.93 15.73
C VAL A 68 -19.83 -16.95 16.97
N ALA A 69 -19.47 -18.14 17.48
CA ALA A 69 -18.60 -18.27 18.65
C ALA A 69 -17.22 -17.63 18.42
N PHE A 70 -16.63 -17.84 17.24
CA PHE A 70 -15.38 -17.20 16.85
C PHE A 70 -15.51 -15.67 16.85
N ALA A 71 -16.54 -15.11 16.22
CA ALA A 71 -16.76 -13.68 16.15
C ALA A 71 -17.02 -13.05 17.53
N LYS A 72 -17.80 -13.70 18.40
CA LYS A 72 -18.00 -13.30 19.81
C LYS A 72 -16.69 -13.30 20.58
N LYS A 73 -15.88 -14.36 20.47
CA LYS A 73 -14.61 -14.48 21.18
C LYS A 73 -13.58 -13.45 20.71
N ARG A 74 -13.39 -13.33 19.39
CA ARG A 74 -12.32 -12.55 18.76
C ARG A 74 -12.62 -11.06 18.67
N TYR A 75 -13.89 -10.70 18.46
CA TYR A 75 -14.31 -9.32 18.17
C TYR A 75 -15.38 -8.78 19.12
N LYS A 76 -15.86 -9.58 20.09
CA LYS A 76 -16.98 -9.21 20.98
C LYS A 76 -18.24 -8.84 20.17
N ALA A 77 -18.48 -9.59 19.10
CA ALA A 77 -19.59 -9.37 18.18
C ALA A 77 -20.96 -9.64 18.83
N HIS A 78 -21.94 -8.75 18.55
CA HIS A 78 -23.34 -8.91 18.98
C HIS A 78 -24.32 -9.07 17.83
N HIS A 79 -23.96 -8.59 16.63
CA HIS A 79 -24.83 -8.60 15.45
C HIS A 79 -24.11 -9.28 14.29
N PHE A 80 -24.88 -10.04 13.49
CA PHE A 80 -24.33 -10.97 12.52
C PHE A 80 -25.01 -10.82 11.16
N MET A 81 -24.23 -11.04 10.12
CA MET A 81 -24.70 -11.18 8.74
C MET A 81 -24.33 -12.58 8.26
N LEU A 82 -25.30 -13.29 7.69
CA LEU A 82 -25.03 -14.58 7.06
C LEU A 82 -24.22 -14.35 5.78
N TYR A 83 -23.15 -15.12 5.56
CA TYR A 83 -22.34 -14.99 4.35
C TYR A 83 -22.19 -16.33 3.63
N ILE A 84 -22.93 -16.53 2.56
CA ILE A 84 -22.80 -17.71 1.70
C ILE A 84 -21.59 -17.46 0.80
N GLN A 85 -20.41 -17.88 1.24
CA GLN A 85 -19.13 -17.46 0.65
C GLN A 85 -18.59 -18.45 -0.38
N ALA A 86 -18.66 -19.75 -0.06
CA ALA A 86 -17.96 -20.76 -0.82
C ALA A 86 -18.64 -21.00 -2.18
N TYR A 87 -17.81 -21.18 -3.20
CA TYR A 87 -18.24 -21.47 -4.57
C TYR A 87 -19.27 -20.47 -5.14
N THR A 88 -20.41 -20.97 -5.63
CA THR A 88 -21.48 -20.17 -6.24
C THR A 88 -22.77 -20.39 -5.46
N GLY A 89 -23.07 -19.47 -4.53
CA GLY A 89 -24.20 -19.60 -3.61
C GLY A 89 -25.58 -19.65 -4.27
N THR A 90 -25.68 -19.36 -5.56
CA THR A 90 -26.92 -19.45 -6.36
C THR A 90 -26.93 -20.60 -7.35
N PHE A 91 -25.90 -21.46 -7.38
CA PHE A 91 -25.83 -22.61 -8.28
C PHE A 91 -26.62 -23.81 -7.73
N SER A 92 -27.95 -23.70 -7.76
CA SER A 92 -28.88 -24.76 -7.38
C SER A 92 -30.24 -24.57 -8.06
N SER A 93 -31.15 -25.54 -7.92
CA SER A 93 -32.55 -25.32 -8.31
C SER A 93 -33.19 -24.28 -7.39
N LEU A 94 -34.14 -23.50 -7.91
CA LEU A 94 -34.81 -22.46 -7.11
C LEU A 94 -35.46 -23.02 -5.84
N ALA A 95 -36.06 -24.22 -5.93
CA ALA A 95 -36.68 -24.87 -4.78
C ALA A 95 -35.66 -25.22 -3.68
N LEU A 96 -34.50 -25.77 -4.06
CA LEU A 96 -33.43 -26.07 -3.12
C LEU A 96 -32.80 -24.79 -2.56
N GLN A 97 -32.62 -23.77 -3.39
CA GLN A 97 -32.11 -22.47 -2.97
C GLN A 97 -32.99 -21.86 -1.86
N LYS A 98 -34.31 -21.79 -2.09
CA LYS A 98 -35.29 -21.28 -1.13
C LYS A 98 -35.23 -22.03 0.19
N ALA A 99 -35.34 -23.36 0.13
CA ALA A 99 -35.33 -24.21 1.32
C ALA A 99 -34.03 -24.08 2.13
N SER A 100 -32.88 -24.01 1.45
CA SER A 100 -31.58 -23.87 2.11
C SER A 100 -31.41 -22.51 2.77
N TYR A 101 -31.82 -21.41 2.12
CA TYR A 101 -31.69 -20.07 2.69
C TYR A 101 -32.64 -19.87 3.89
N GLU A 102 -33.88 -20.34 3.78
CA GLU A 102 -34.85 -20.30 4.88
C GLU A 102 -34.34 -21.10 6.08
N LYS A 103 -33.79 -22.30 5.85
CA LYS A 103 -33.17 -23.11 6.90
C LYS A 103 -32.01 -22.37 7.58
N LEU A 104 -31.12 -21.74 6.81
CA LEU A 104 -29.99 -20.97 7.37
C LEU A 104 -30.45 -19.81 8.24
N LEU A 105 -31.40 -19.02 7.73
CA LEU A 105 -31.91 -17.84 8.42
C LEU A 105 -32.69 -18.18 9.69
N ALA A 106 -33.23 -19.40 9.81
CA ALA A 106 -33.88 -19.90 11.01
C ALA A 106 -32.90 -20.33 12.12
N LEU A 107 -31.62 -20.57 11.81
CA LEU A 107 -30.63 -21.09 12.77
C LEU A 107 -30.03 -20.03 13.67
N HIS A 108 -30.08 -18.75 13.29
CA HIS A 108 -29.58 -17.64 14.10
C HIS A 108 -30.25 -16.34 13.67
N GLU A 109 -30.34 -15.38 14.59
CA GLU A 109 -30.80 -14.02 14.25
C GLU A 109 -29.75 -13.29 13.41
N PHE A 110 -29.97 -13.24 12.10
CA PHE A 110 -29.15 -12.47 11.15
C PHE A 110 -29.85 -11.16 10.79
N LYS A 111 -29.07 -10.08 10.60
CA LYS A 111 -29.59 -8.76 10.18
C LYS A 111 -29.50 -8.53 8.67
N ALA A 112 -28.63 -9.28 8.01
CA ALA A 112 -28.45 -9.26 6.56
C ALA A 112 -27.97 -10.63 6.09
N ILE A 113 -28.09 -10.87 4.78
CA ILE A 113 -27.49 -12.00 4.08
C ILE A 113 -26.65 -11.48 2.91
N SER A 114 -25.41 -11.96 2.84
CA SER A 114 -24.51 -11.71 1.72
C SER A 114 -24.28 -13.03 0.97
N ILE A 115 -24.43 -13.00 -0.35
CA ILE A 115 -24.36 -14.20 -1.19
C ILE A 115 -23.27 -14.02 -2.24
N GLY A 116 -22.20 -14.80 -2.11
CA GLY A 116 -21.15 -14.93 -3.12
C GLY A 116 -21.65 -15.70 -4.32
N THR A 117 -21.60 -15.10 -5.51
CA THR A 117 -22.02 -15.79 -6.73
C THR A 117 -21.26 -15.33 -7.97
N ARG A 118 -21.46 -16.07 -9.06
CA ARG A 118 -20.98 -15.71 -10.38
C ARG A 118 -22.04 -14.93 -11.16
N PRO A 119 -21.63 -13.95 -11.99
CA PRO A 119 -22.48 -13.26 -12.97
C PRO A 119 -23.43 -14.14 -13.78
N ASP A 120 -22.97 -15.31 -14.23
CA ASP A 120 -23.71 -16.26 -15.07
C ASP A 120 -24.70 -17.15 -14.30
N CYS A 121 -24.85 -16.98 -12.97
CA CYS A 121 -25.70 -17.82 -12.12
C CYS A 121 -26.89 -17.08 -11.50
N LEU A 122 -27.42 -16.10 -12.22
CA LEU A 122 -28.54 -15.25 -11.79
C LEU A 122 -29.72 -15.41 -12.75
N SER A 123 -30.46 -16.51 -12.60
CA SER A 123 -31.70 -16.73 -13.36
C SER A 123 -32.77 -15.71 -12.98
N GLU A 124 -33.76 -15.47 -13.84
CA GLU A 124 -34.92 -14.62 -13.51
C GLU A 124 -35.66 -15.11 -12.26
N GLY A 125 -35.80 -16.43 -12.09
CA GLY A 125 -36.42 -17.01 -10.90
C GLY A 125 -35.63 -16.71 -9.62
N THR A 126 -34.30 -16.80 -9.70
CA THR A 126 -33.41 -16.43 -8.61
C THR A 126 -33.54 -14.95 -8.26
N LEU A 127 -33.50 -14.04 -9.24
CA LEU A 127 -33.61 -12.60 -9.00
C LEU A 127 -34.95 -12.21 -8.35
N LYS A 128 -36.07 -12.77 -8.83
CA LYS A 128 -37.40 -12.56 -8.22
C LYS A 128 -37.44 -13.03 -6.77
N TYR A 129 -36.85 -14.19 -6.48
CA TYR A 129 -36.78 -14.69 -5.11
C TYR A 129 -35.88 -13.81 -4.22
N LEU A 130 -34.72 -13.38 -4.71
CA LEU A 130 -33.85 -12.49 -3.96
C LEU A 130 -34.55 -11.15 -3.65
N GLN A 131 -35.33 -10.61 -4.59
CA GLN A 131 -36.14 -9.42 -4.36
C GLN A 131 -37.25 -9.65 -3.33
N GLU A 132 -37.91 -10.80 -3.35
CA GLU A 132 -38.88 -11.20 -2.33
C GLU A 132 -38.22 -11.27 -0.94
N LEU A 133 -37.08 -11.95 -0.84
CA LEU A 133 -36.29 -12.08 0.39
C LEU A 133 -35.80 -10.71 0.90
N ASN A 134 -35.41 -9.81 -0.02
CA ASN A 134 -34.93 -8.47 0.33
C ASN A 134 -35.98 -7.60 1.04
N LYS A 135 -37.26 -7.98 1.00
CA LYS A 135 -38.33 -7.31 1.75
C LYS A 135 -38.33 -7.67 3.24
N THR A 136 -37.74 -8.80 3.62
CA THR A 136 -37.76 -9.31 5.00
C THR A 136 -36.40 -9.24 5.69
N ILE A 137 -35.31 -9.36 4.92
CA ILE A 137 -33.93 -9.22 5.39
C ILE A 137 -33.10 -8.57 4.30
N GLU A 138 -32.14 -7.72 4.65
CA GLU A 138 -31.31 -7.10 3.62
C GLU A 138 -30.45 -8.14 2.88
N VAL A 139 -30.56 -8.17 1.56
CA VAL A 139 -29.83 -9.07 0.66
C VAL A 139 -28.75 -8.29 -0.10
N CYS A 140 -27.52 -8.78 0.00
CA CYS A 140 -26.36 -8.28 -0.73
C CYS A 140 -25.76 -9.39 -1.60
N ILE A 141 -25.41 -9.08 -2.84
CA ILE A 141 -24.68 -9.99 -3.72
C ILE A 141 -23.20 -9.60 -3.78
N ASP A 142 -22.33 -10.57 -3.48
CA ASP A 142 -20.89 -10.46 -3.69
C ASP A 142 -20.56 -11.13 -5.03
N LEU A 143 -20.45 -10.30 -6.07
CA LEU A 143 -20.37 -10.73 -7.46
C LEU A 143 -18.91 -10.94 -7.86
N GLY A 144 -18.54 -12.19 -8.16
CA GLY A 144 -17.20 -12.53 -8.62
C GLY A 144 -16.92 -12.04 -10.04
N VAL A 145 -16.50 -10.79 -10.21
CA VAL A 145 -16.11 -10.20 -11.50
C VAL A 145 -14.66 -10.55 -11.85
N GLN A 146 -13.77 -10.38 -10.87
CA GLN A 146 -12.32 -10.52 -10.92
C GLN A 146 -11.61 -9.48 -11.80
N THR A 147 -12.00 -9.37 -13.07
CA THR A 147 -11.51 -8.39 -14.05
C THR A 147 -12.55 -8.22 -15.16
N LEU A 148 -12.59 -7.07 -15.84
CA LEU A 148 -13.38 -6.87 -17.06
C LEU A 148 -12.55 -7.04 -18.34
N ASN A 149 -11.33 -7.60 -18.23
CA ASN A 149 -10.51 -7.97 -19.39
C ASN A 149 -10.83 -9.41 -19.84
N ASP A 150 -11.52 -9.56 -20.98
CA ASP A 150 -11.92 -10.86 -21.52
C ASP A 150 -10.75 -11.77 -21.92
N ILE A 151 -9.58 -11.21 -22.25
CA ILE A 151 -8.37 -12.01 -22.52
C ILE A 151 -7.92 -12.68 -21.23
N THR A 152 -7.87 -11.92 -20.12
CA THR A 152 -7.55 -12.45 -18.80
C THR A 152 -8.60 -13.46 -18.33
N LEU A 153 -9.89 -13.14 -18.47
CA LEU A 153 -10.98 -14.04 -18.06
C LEU A 153 -10.88 -15.41 -18.75
N LYS A 154 -10.61 -15.43 -20.07
CA LYS A 154 -10.35 -16.67 -20.81
C LYS A 154 -9.11 -17.40 -20.29
N LYS A 155 -7.99 -16.68 -20.10
CA LYS A 155 -6.73 -17.26 -19.62
C LYS A 155 -6.87 -17.91 -18.25
N ILE A 156 -7.61 -17.29 -17.32
CA ILE A 156 -7.83 -17.83 -15.98
C ILE A 156 -8.98 -18.85 -15.92
N ASN A 157 -9.47 -19.31 -17.07
CA ASN A 157 -10.60 -20.24 -17.19
C ASN A 157 -11.83 -19.76 -16.41
N ARG A 158 -12.15 -18.46 -16.51
CA ARG A 158 -13.40 -17.90 -15.98
C ARG A 158 -14.52 -18.17 -16.97
N GLY A 159 -15.56 -18.87 -16.54
CA GLY A 159 -16.67 -19.25 -17.42
C GLY A 159 -17.71 -18.14 -17.70
N HIS A 160 -17.33 -16.87 -17.65
CA HIS A 160 -18.13 -15.74 -18.15
C HIS A 160 -17.23 -14.62 -18.65
N ASP A 161 -17.79 -13.71 -19.43
CA ASP A 161 -17.14 -12.52 -19.97
C ASP A 161 -17.50 -11.23 -19.18
N ALA A 162 -16.86 -10.13 -19.55
CA ALA A 162 -17.09 -8.81 -18.97
C ALA A 162 -18.54 -8.34 -19.18
N LYS A 163 -19.12 -8.61 -20.35
CA LYS A 163 -20.51 -8.26 -20.68
C LYS A 163 -21.49 -8.92 -19.70
N THR A 164 -21.30 -10.19 -19.41
CA THR A 164 -22.12 -10.95 -18.45
C THR A 164 -22.02 -10.35 -17.05
N SER A 165 -20.84 -9.90 -16.64
CA SER A 165 -20.63 -9.21 -15.36
C SER A 165 -21.42 -7.90 -15.27
N LEU A 166 -21.33 -7.05 -16.30
CA LEU A 166 -22.03 -5.76 -16.32
C LEU A 166 -23.56 -5.93 -16.39
N GLU A 167 -24.04 -6.89 -17.17
CA GLU A 167 -25.48 -7.19 -17.25
C GLU A 167 -26.02 -7.75 -15.93
N ALA A 168 -25.25 -8.60 -15.24
CA ALA A 168 -25.62 -9.11 -13.92
C ALA A 168 -25.76 -7.97 -12.89
N ILE A 169 -24.85 -7.01 -12.88
CA ILE A 169 -24.92 -5.81 -12.02
C ILE A 169 -26.20 -5.03 -12.34
N LYS A 170 -26.43 -4.71 -13.61
CA LYS A 170 -27.62 -3.97 -14.04
C LYS A 170 -28.91 -4.65 -13.60
N ARG A 171 -29.05 -5.97 -13.84
CA ARG A 171 -30.22 -6.75 -13.43
C ARG A 171 -30.40 -6.74 -11.91
N LEU A 172 -29.34 -6.93 -11.12
CA LEU A 172 -29.43 -6.84 -9.67
C LEU A 172 -29.94 -5.46 -9.20
N LYS A 173 -29.49 -4.37 -9.82
CA LYS A 173 -29.96 -3.02 -9.52
C LYS A 173 -31.44 -2.81 -9.89
N GLU A 174 -31.87 -3.31 -11.04
CA GLU A 174 -33.29 -3.28 -11.46
C GLU A 174 -34.22 -3.99 -10.47
N TYR A 175 -33.72 -5.07 -9.84
CA TYR A 175 -34.44 -5.79 -8.79
C TYR A 175 -34.29 -5.17 -7.39
N GLY A 176 -33.54 -4.08 -7.24
CA GLY A 176 -33.34 -3.37 -5.96
C GLY A 176 -32.40 -4.12 -5.00
N ILE A 177 -31.51 -4.97 -5.51
CA ILE A 177 -30.56 -5.75 -4.72
C ILE A 177 -29.20 -5.05 -4.69
N LYS A 178 -28.59 -4.95 -3.50
CA LYS A 178 -27.24 -4.40 -3.35
C LYS A 178 -26.22 -5.32 -4.01
N VAL A 179 -25.28 -4.77 -4.75
CA VAL A 179 -24.24 -5.53 -5.46
C VAL A 179 -22.84 -5.03 -5.13
N PHE A 180 -21.99 -5.95 -4.72
CA PHE A 180 -20.58 -5.71 -4.42
C PHE A 180 -19.72 -6.39 -5.49
N GLY A 181 -18.86 -5.61 -6.16
CA GLY A 181 -17.94 -6.14 -7.17
C GLY A 181 -16.67 -6.69 -6.53
N HIS A 182 -16.36 -7.97 -6.74
CA HIS A 182 -15.10 -8.58 -6.32
C HIS A 182 -14.08 -8.53 -7.46
N ILE A 183 -12.93 -7.89 -7.24
CA ILE A 183 -11.85 -7.63 -8.19
C ILE A 183 -10.53 -8.18 -7.65
N ILE A 184 -9.69 -8.72 -8.54
CA ILE A 184 -8.33 -9.16 -8.25
C ILE A 184 -7.34 -8.35 -9.10
N VAL A 185 -6.31 -7.81 -8.45
CA VAL A 185 -5.29 -6.98 -9.09
C VAL A 185 -3.98 -7.77 -9.21
N GLY A 186 -3.39 -7.76 -10.41
CA GLY A 186 -2.09 -8.36 -10.69
C GLY A 186 -2.14 -9.72 -11.40
N PHE A 187 -3.16 -9.98 -12.22
CA PHE A 187 -3.13 -11.13 -13.14
C PHE A 187 -2.01 -10.99 -14.19
N GLU A 188 -1.41 -12.12 -14.56
CA GLU A 188 -0.34 -12.13 -15.58
C GLU A 188 -0.87 -11.68 -16.93
N GLY A 189 -0.33 -10.57 -17.43
CA GLY A 189 -0.73 -9.95 -18.70
C GLY A 189 -1.56 -8.68 -18.54
N GLU A 190 -2.02 -8.38 -17.32
CA GLU A 190 -2.70 -7.12 -17.03
C GLU A 190 -1.74 -6.00 -16.62
N SER A 191 -2.18 -4.78 -16.91
CA SER A 191 -1.51 -3.52 -16.61
C SER A 191 -2.42 -2.60 -15.79
N ARG A 192 -1.88 -1.44 -15.36
CA ARG A 192 -2.67 -0.42 -14.67
C ARG A 192 -3.95 -0.03 -15.42
N ALA A 193 -3.88 0.06 -16.74
CA ALA A 193 -5.04 0.40 -17.55
C ALA A 193 -6.19 -0.63 -17.42
N ASP A 194 -5.87 -1.92 -17.24
CA ASP A 194 -6.87 -3.00 -17.18
C ASP A 194 -7.68 -2.97 -15.88
N TRP A 195 -7.01 -2.87 -14.72
CA TRP A 195 -7.72 -2.76 -13.45
C TRP A 195 -8.35 -1.38 -13.23
N GLU A 196 -7.78 -0.30 -13.80
CA GLU A 196 -8.46 0.99 -13.88
C GLU A 196 -9.78 0.90 -14.65
N TYR A 197 -9.75 0.30 -15.86
CA TYR A 197 -10.93 0.10 -16.68
C TYR A 197 -11.98 -0.70 -15.92
N THR A 198 -11.56 -1.80 -15.29
CA THR A 198 -12.42 -2.63 -14.44
C THR A 198 -13.11 -1.82 -13.34
N VAL A 199 -12.35 -1.05 -12.55
CA VAL A 199 -12.91 -0.23 -11.46
C VAL A 199 -13.87 0.83 -12.00
N LYS A 200 -13.48 1.56 -13.05
CA LYS A 200 -14.28 2.64 -13.65
C LYS A 200 -15.62 2.13 -14.18
N GLU A 201 -15.63 1.01 -14.91
CA GLU A 201 -16.88 0.46 -15.45
C GLU A 201 -17.77 -0.16 -14.37
N LEU A 202 -17.20 -0.75 -13.31
CA LEU A 202 -18.00 -1.22 -12.17
C LEU A 202 -18.66 -0.06 -11.41
N VAL A 203 -17.92 1.02 -11.15
CA VAL A 203 -18.47 2.24 -10.56
C VAL A 203 -19.61 2.80 -11.42
N LYS A 204 -19.39 2.90 -12.74
CA LYS A 204 -20.39 3.36 -13.70
C LYS A 204 -21.62 2.45 -13.79
N ALA A 205 -21.44 1.13 -13.63
CA ALA A 205 -22.53 0.16 -13.58
C ALA A 205 -23.36 0.25 -12.28
N GLY A 206 -22.91 1.02 -11.29
CA GLY A 206 -23.68 1.32 -10.08
C GLY A 206 -23.50 0.32 -8.94
N VAL A 207 -22.31 -0.30 -8.82
CA VAL A 207 -21.98 -1.15 -7.67
C VAL A 207 -22.12 -0.39 -6.35
N ASP A 208 -22.63 -1.08 -5.33
CA ASP A 208 -22.87 -0.56 -3.97
C ASP A 208 -21.66 -0.76 -3.04
N GLY A 209 -20.58 -1.36 -3.54
CA GLY A 209 -19.38 -1.66 -2.77
C GLY A 209 -18.37 -2.43 -3.61
N ILE A 210 -17.10 -2.37 -3.21
CA ILE A 210 -16.02 -3.07 -3.92
C ILE A 210 -15.20 -3.91 -2.94
N LYS A 211 -14.93 -5.16 -3.33
CA LYS A 211 -13.96 -6.05 -2.71
C LYS A 211 -12.75 -6.13 -3.61
N ILE A 212 -11.65 -5.49 -3.23
CA ILE A 212 -10.41 -5.45 -4.03
C ILE A 212 -9.27 -6.13 -3.27
N HIS A 213 -8.51 -6.98 -3.96
CA HIS A 213 -7.30 -7.56 -3.40
C HIS A 213 -6.24 -7.89 -4.44
N ASN A 214 -4.99 -8.04 -3.99
CA ASN A 214 -3.87 -8.54 -4.78
C ASN A 214 -4.04 -10.02 -5.13
N LEU A 215 -3.50 -10.44 -6.29
CA LEU A 215 -3.43 -11.83 -6.68
C LEU A 215 -2.55 -12.63 -5.71
N HIS A 216 -3.07 -13.75 -5.23
CA HIS A 216 -2.31 -14.79 -4.53
C HIS A 216 -2.25 -16.05 -5.41
N VAL A 217 -1.05 -16.58 -5.59
CA VAL A 217 -0.80 -17.90 -6.17
C VAL A 217 -0.85 -18.90 -5.02
N ILE A 218 -1.91 -19.71 -4.99
CA ILE A 218 -2.21 -20.66 -3.91
C ILE A 218 -1.81 -22.06 -4.35
N GLU A 219 -1.18 -22.86 -3.48
CA GLU A 219 -0.84 -24.25 -3.76
C GLU A 219 -2.05 -25.06 -4.23
N ASN A 220 -1.79 -26.15 -4.96
CA ASN A 220 -2.82 -27.04 -5.49
C ASN A 220 -3.85 -26.33 -6.41
N THR A 221 -3.43 -25.25 -7.08
CA THR A 221 -4.19 -24.58 -8.14
C THR A 221 -3.49 -24.73 -9.49
N LEU A 222 -4.23 -24.57 -10.59
CA LEU A 222 -3.63 -24.59 -11.92
C LEU A 222 -2.68 -23.40 -12.11
N LEU A 223 -3.03 -22.22 -11.57
CA LEU A 223 -2.17 -21.04 -11.58
C LEU A 223 -0.85 -21.29 -10.84
N ALA A 224 -0.86 -22.05 -9.74
CA ALA A 224 0.36 -22.46 -9.07
C ALA A 224 1.23 -23.37 -9.94
N LYS A 225 0.63 -24.33 -10.64
CA LYS A 225 1.36 -25.18 -11.58
C LYS A 225 1.99 -24.35 -12.70
N GLU A 226 1.24 -23.42 -13.28
CA GLU A 226 1.72 -22.49 -14.31
C GLU A 226 2.87 -21.61 -13.78
N PHE A 227 2.71 -21.03 -12.60
CA PHE A 227 3.72 -20.19 -11.95
C PHE A 227 5.01 -20.97 -11.64
N LEU A 228 4.92 -22.21 -11.18
CA LEU A 228 6.08 -23.05 -10.90
C LEU A 228 6.83 -23.46 -12.17
N GLN A 229 6.13 -23.60 -13.29
CA GLN A 229 6.74 -23.88 -14.60
C GLN A 229 7.37 -22.62 -15.22
N LYS A 230 6.67 -21.50 -15.14
CA LYS A 230 7.10 -20.20 -15.66
C LYS A 230 6.69 -19.09 -14.69
N PRO A 231 7.57 -18.70 -13.75
CA PRO A 231 7.27 -17.64 -12.81
C PRO A 231 6.93 -16.33 -13.52
N PHE A 232 5.86 -15.68 -13.08
CA PHE A 232 5.49 -14.34 -13.52
C PHE A 232 5.54 -13.34 -12.36
N LYS A 233 5.47 -12.04 -12.65
CA LYS A 233 5.56 -11.01 -11.61
C LYS A 233 4.30 -11.03 -10.73
N THR A 234 4.50 -11.13 -9.42
CA THR A 234 3.48 -10.84 -8.39
C THR A 234 3.90 -9.59 -7.61
N PHE A 235 2.94 -8.86 -7.05
CA PHE A 235 3.24 -7.63 -6.35
C PHE A 235 3.82 -7.87 -4.96
N ASN A 236 4.94 -7.21 -4.66
CA ASN A 236 5.33 -6.97 -3.27
C ASN A 236 4.39 -5.93 -2.62
N GLU A 237 4.59 -5.69 -1.33
CA GLU A 237 3.76 -4.81 -0.52
C GLU A 237 3.70 -3.38 -1.08
N TYR A 238 4.83 -2.78 -1.45
CA TYR A 238 4.83 -1.42 -2.00
C TYR A 238 4.19 -1.35 -3.38
N GLU A 239 4.46 -2.33 -4.25
CA GLU A 239 3.88 -2.33 -5.59
C GLU A 239 2.36 -2.44 -5.55
N TYR A 240 1.83 -3.32 -4.70
CA TYR A 240 0.39 -3.43 -4.53
C TYR A 240 -0.21 -2.19 -3.84
N LEU A 241 0.50 -1.61 -2.87
CA LEU A 241 0.10 -0.37 -2.21
C LEU A 241 -0.08 0.78 -3.21
N GLU A 242 0.86 0.95 -4.15
CA GLU A 242 0.77 2.00 -5.18
C GLU A 242 -0.47 1.81 -6.07
N GLU A 243 -0.70 0.58 -6.55
CA GLU A 243 -1.89 0.28 -7.36
C GLU A 243 -3.19 0.46 -6.56
N LEU A 244 -3.21 0.03 -5.30
CA LEU A 244 -4.38 0.15 -4.45
C LEU A 244 -4.70 1.62 -4.16
N ILE A 245 -3.74 2.45 -3.75
CA ILE A 245 -3.97 3.89 -3.52
C ILE A 245 -4.54 4.53 -4.79
N HIS A 246 -3.94 4.24 -5.94
CA HIS A 246 -4.41 4.75 -7.23
C HIS A 246 -5.86 4.36 -7.52
N LEU A 247 -6.21 3.09 -7.33
CA LEU A 247 -7.57 2.59 -7.55
C LEU A 247 -8.58 3.16 -6.56
N LEU A 248 -8.22 3.36 -5.29
CA LEU A 248 -9.13 3.95 -4.30
C LEU A 248 -9.52 5.39 -4.67
N ARG A 249 -8.59 6.15 -5.26
CA ARG A 249 -8.86 7.52 -5.75
C ARG A 249 -9.86 7.57 -6.92
N LEU A 250 -10.02 6.45 -7.64
CA LEU A 250 -11.01 6.25 -8.71
C LEU A 250 -12.36 5.71 -8.22
N ILE A 251 -12.54 5.47 -6.92
CA ILE A 251 -13.81 4.96 -6.38
C ILE A 251 -14.52 6.11 -5.64
N PRO A 252 -15.74 6.50 -6.00
CA PRO A 252 -16.51 7.52 -5.28
C PRO A 252 -16.58 7.26 -3.77
N SER A 253 -16.48 8.30 -2.95
CA SER A 253 -16.32 8.17 -1.49
C SER A 253 -17.53 7.59 -0.74
N HIS A 254 -18.67 7.42 -1.40
CA HIS A 254 -19.86 6.77 -0.85
C HIS A 254 -19.88 5.25 -1.08
N ILE A 255 -18.99 4.72 -1.92
CA ILE A 255 -18.91 3.28 -2.22
C ILE A 255 -17.95 2.62 -1.20
N PRO A 256 -18.42 1.75 -0.29
CA PRO A 256 -17.56 1.12 0.70
C PRO A 256 -16.58 0.10 0.11
N LEU A 257 -15.41 0.01 0.75
CA LEU A 257 -14.41 -1.02 0.49
C LEU A 257 -14.59 -2.18 1.47
N LEU A 258 -15.08 -3.30 0.96
CA LEU A 258 -15.31 -4.53 1.71
C LEU A 258 -14.00 -5.20 2.11
N ARG A 259 -13.00 -5.09 1.25
CA ARG A 259 -11.68 -5.67 1.42
C ARG A 259 -10.69 -4.90 0.57
N THR A 260 -9.46 -4.80 1.07
CA THR A 260 -8.34 -4.14 0.38
C THR A 260 -7.13 -5.06 0.23
N THR A 261 -7.10 -6.21 0.90
CA THR A 261 -6.08 -7.26 0.73
C THR A 261 -6.69 -8.62 0.93
N THR A 262 -6.12 -9.64 0.28
CA THR A 262 -6.49 -11.02 0.58
C THR A 262 -5.64 -11.54 1.74
N ASP A 263 -6.07 -12.67 2.29
CA ASP A 263 -5.39 -13.31 3.40
C ASP A 263 -5.43 -14.81 3.13
N THR A 264 -4.26 -15.37 2.82
CA THR A 264 -4.10 -16.80 2.52
C THR A 264 -3.14 -17.36 3.57
N PRO A 265 -3.47 -18.50 4.21
CA PRO A 265 -2.56 -19.14 5.15
C PRO A 265 -1.16 -19.31 4.55
N HIS A 266 -0.13 -18.93 5.31
CA HIS A 266 1.26 -18.93 4.80
C HIS A 266 1.70 -20.28 4.21
N LYS A 267 1.20 -21.39 4.77
CA LYS A 267 1.48 -22.75 4.28
C LYS A 267 0.95 -22.99 2.87
N GLN A 268 -0.16 -22.35 2.50
CA GLN A 268 -0.82 -22.52 1.20
C GLN A 268 -0.38 -21.47 0.15
N LEU A 269 0.26 -20.39 0.57
CA LEU A 269 0.62 -19.29 -0.30
C LEU A 269 1.98 -19.55 -0.98
N ILE A 270 2.02 -19.62 -2.30
CA ILE A 270 3.27 -19.71 -3.08
C ILE A 270 3.85 -18.32 -3.35
N ALA A 271 3.01 -17.38 -3.81
CA ALA A 271 3.40 -16.00 -4.10
C ALA A 271 2.20 -15.04 -4.00
N PRO A 272 2.39 -13.74 -3.72
CA PRO A 272 3.65 -13.12 -3.30
C PRO A 272 4.03 -13.53 -1.86
N LYS A 273 5.31 -13.42 -1.53
CA LYS A 273 5.82 -13.63 -0.17
C LYS A 273 6.03 -12.28 0.51
N TRP A 274 4.99 -11.82 1.19
CA TRP A 274 5.04 -10.59 1.98
C TRP A 274 5.69 -10.85 3.34
N HIS A 275 6.40 -9.84 3.83
CA HIS A 275 7.04 -9.75 5.15
C HIS A 275 6.28 -8.83 6.10
N MET A 276 5.17 -8.22 5.64
CA MET A 276 4.19 -7.53 6.47
C MET A 276 2.98 -8.41 6.78
N SER A 277 2.49 -8.35 8.02
CA SER A 277 1.14 -8.82 8.34
C SER A 277 0.07 -7.95 7.67
N LYS A 278 -1.13 -8.50 7.47
CA LYS A 278 -2.30 -7.75 6.97
C LYS A 278 -2.54 -6.44 7.75
N GLY A 279 -2.43 -6.48 9.08
CA GLY A 279 -2.63 -5.30 9.92
C GLY A 279 -1.54 -4.24 9.73
N GLU A 280 -0.31 -4.64 9.41
CA GLU A 280 0.77 -3.71 9.06
C GLU A 280 0.53 -3.07 7.71
N PHE A 281 0.14 -3.85 6.71
CA PHE A 281 -0.18 -3.33 5.38
C PHE A 281 -1.32 -2.30 5.43
N LEU A 282 -2.40 -2.57 6.17
CA LEU A 282 -3.51 -1.63 6.29
C LEU A 282 -3.10 -0.31 6.95
N ARG A 283 -2.22 -0.35 7.96
CA ARG A 283 -1.66 0.88 8.55
C ARG A 283 -0.79 1.63 7.56
N MET A 284 0.03 0.91 6.80
CA MET A 284 0.85 1.52 5.75
C MET A 284 -0.02 2.20 4.68
N LEU A 285 -1.13 1.59 4.30
CA LEU A 285 -2.12 2.19 3.39
C LEU A 285 -2.68 3.50 3.94
N ASP A 286 -3.16 3.50 5.19
CA ASP A 286 -3.68 4.70 5.83
C ASP A 286 -2.62 5.81 5.95
N GLU A 287 -1.42 5.46 6.41
CA GLU A 287 -0.29 6.40 6.56
C GLU A 287 0.13 6.99 5.21
N GLN A 288 0.25 6.17 4.15
CA GLN A 288 0.64 6.66 2.82
C GLN A 288 -0.44 7.53 2.17
N MET A 289 -1.73 7.15 2.29
CA MET A 289 -2.80 8.02 1.80
C MET A 289 -2.81 9.36 2.55
N GLN A 290 -2.59 9.34 3.86
CA GLN A 290 -2.47 10.56 4.65
C GLN A 290 -1.30 11.43 4.21
N ASN A 291 -0.12 10.85 4.14
CA ASN A 291 1.10 11.55 3.77
C ASN A 291 1.01 12.16 2.36
N ARG A 292 0.22 11.59 1.46
CA ARG A 292 0.04 12.06 0.07
C ARG A 292 -1.12 13.03 -0.11
N ASP A 293 -1.82 13.39 0.97
CA ASP A 293 -3.11 14.10 0.89
C ASP A 293 -4.13 13.41 -0.04
N ALA A 294 -4.02 12.09 -0.20
CA ALA A 294 -4.89 11.30 -1.04
C ALA A 294 -6.16 10.88 -0.28
N PHE A 295 -7.30 10.88 -0.97
CA PHE A 295 -8.56 10.38 -0.46
C PHE A 295 -9.26 9.50 -1.48
N GLN A 296 -10.06 8.55 -1.00
CA GLN A 296 -10.97 7.84 -1.87
C GLN A 296 -11.86 8.84 -2.66
N GLY A 297 -11.89 8.65 -3.98
CA GLY A 297 -12.71 9.45 -4.90
C GLY A 297 -12.19 10.88 -5.17
N ASP A 298 -10.97 11.22 -4.73
CA ASP A 298 -10.43 12.57 -4.90
C ASP A 298 -10.15 12.98 -6.36
N PHE A 299 -10.20 12.04 -7.30
CA PHE A 299 -10.20 12.33 -8.73
C PHE A 299 -11.53 12.87 -9.25
N PHE A 300 -12.63 12.72 -8.52
CA PHE A 300 -13.95 13.28 -8.88
C PHE A 300 -14.37 14.45 -7.99
N THR A 301 -13.90 14.47 -6.75
CA THR A 301 -14.30 15.47 -5.76
C THR A 301 -13.06 15.98 -5.04
N LEU A 302 -12.76 17.26 -5.24
CA LEU A 302 -11.67 17.91 -4.50
C LEU A 302 -12.05 17.93 -3.01
N LYS A 303 -11.33 17.15 -2.19
CA LYS A 303 -11.30 17.35 -0.74
C LYS A 303 -10.12 18.23 -0.41
N THR A 304 -10.38 19.40 0.16
CA THR A 304 -9.31 20.23 0.72
C THR A 304 -8.70 19.49 1.92
N PRO A 305 -7.38 19.29 1.96
CA PRO A 305 -6.73 18.72 3.13
C PRO A 305 -7.04 19.54 4.38
N VAL A 306 -7.31 18.87 5.50
CA VAL A 306 -7.48 19.55 6.79
C VAL A 306 -6.14 20.18 7.19
N GLU A 307 -6.17 21.47 7.53
CA GLU A 307 -4.99 22.17 8.03
C GLU A 307 -4.80 21.88 9.52
N GLU A 308 -3.80 21.06 9.85
CA GLU A 308 -3.25 21.02 11.20
C GLU A 308 -2.11 22.04 11.30
N LEU A 309 -2.20 22.93 12.28
CA LEU A 309 -1.13 23.85 12.65
C LEU A 309 -0.09 23.05 13.45
N ASP A 310 1.13 22.98 12.92
CA ASP A 310 2.28 22.46 13.67
C ASP A 310 2.94 23.59 14.46
N ASP A 311 3.61 23.23 15.54
CA ASP A 311 4.42 24.17 16.31
C ASP A 311 5.65 24.57 15.47
N ILE A 312 5.66 25.83 15.03
CA ILE A 312 6.79 26.42 14.28
C ILE A 312 7.82 26.94 15.28
N VAL A 313 9.08 26.58 15.06
CA VAL A 313 10.21 27.07 15.85
C VAL A 313 11.22 27.78 14.95
N THR A 314 11.74 28.92 15.42
CA THR A 314 12.83 29.64 14.75
C THR A 314 14.18 29.16 15.26
N CYS A 315 15.04 28.72 14.35
CA CYS A 315 16.41 28.30 14.64
C CYS A 315 17.35 29.51 14.79
N LYS A 316 18.60 29.27 15.25
CA LYS A 316 19.58 30.34 15.50
C LYS A 316 19.98 31.13 14.25
N ASP A 317 19.97 30.51 13.07
CA ASP A 317 20.25 31.15 11.79
C ASP A 317 19.04 31.88 11.17
N GLY A 318 17.91 31.95 11.90
CA GLY A 318 16.67 32.56 11.44
C GLY A 318 15.80 31.65 10.56
N SER A 319 16.27 30.46 10.19
CA SER A 319 15.44 29.46 9.50
C SER A 319 14.32 28.95 10.41
N LEU A 320 13.27 28.41 9.80
CA LEU A 320 12.12 27.86 10.52
C LEU A 320 12.20 26.33 10.50
N SER A 321 11.67 25.71 11.55
CA SER A 321 11.59 24.26 11.69
C SER A 321 10.24 23.86 12.26
N PHE A 322 9.82 22.63 11.96
CA PHE A 322 8.64 22.01 12.55
C PHE A 322 9.03 20.92 13.53
N TRP A 323 8.18 20.70 14.53
CA TRP A 323 8.24 19.51 15.38
C TRP A 323 7.43 18.36 14.77
N ASP A 324 8.07 17.23 14.50
CA ASP A 324 7.39 16.01 14.08
C ASP A 324 6.98 15.17 15.29
N LYS A 325 5.67 14.98 15.47
CA LYS A 325 5.10 14.24 16.60
C LYS A 325 5.42 12.74 16.55
N LYS A 326 5.57 12.15 15.36
CA LYS A 326 5.83 10.71 15.16
C LYS A 326 7.27 10.40 15.54
N TYR A 327 8.22 11.18 15.03
CA TYR A 327 9.65 11.00 15.28
C TYR A 327 10.12 11.68 16.56
N LYS A 328 9.29 12.53 17.19
CA LYS A 328 9.62 13.29 18.40
C LYS A 328 10.93 14.06 18.22
N ASP A 329 11.02 14.74 17.09
CA ASP A 329 12.23 15.42 16.64
C ASP A 329 11.86 16.66 15.83
N TYR A 330 12.81 17.58 15.73
CA TYR A 330 12.70 18.71 14.81
C TYR A 330 13.22 18.30 13.45
N TYR A 331 12.66 18.88 12.38
CA TYR A 331 13.19 18.67 11.04
C TYR A 331 14.64 19.15 10.86
N HIS A 332 15.12 20.05 11.72
CA HIS A 332 16.46 20.65 11.64
C HIS A 332 17.05 20.91 13.04
N PRO A 333 18.39 20.93 13.18
CA PRO A 333 19.07 21.20 14.43
C PRO A 333 18.88 22.66 14.87
N LYS A 334 19.09 22.92 16.17
CA LYS A 334 18.95 24.25 16.77
C LYS A 334 19.88 25.30 16.13
N ALA A 335 21.04 24.86 15.65
CA ALA A 335 21.98 25.74 14.95
C ALA A 335 21.36 26.37 13.69
N GLY A 336 20.44 25.70 13.00
CA GLY A 336 19.86 26.23 11.78
C GLY A 336 19.75 25.23 10.63
N ALA A 337 18.63 25.29 9.90
CA ALA A 337 18.39 24.51 8.69
C ALA A 337 19.27 25.00 7.52
N ILE A 338 19.39 26.33 7.34
CA ILE A 338 20.21 26.92 6.28
C ILE A 338 21.69 26.65 6.59
N PHE A 339 22.10 26.85 7.84
CA PHE A 339 23.48 26.60 8.26
C PHE A 339 23.86 25.12 8.09
N GLN A 340 22.98 24.17 8.42
CA GLN A 340 23.20 22.75 8.19
C GLN A 340 23.33 22.42 6.69
N ALA A 341 22.38 22.88 5.87
CA ALA A 341 22.39 22.67 4.43
C ALA A 341 23.70 23.16 3.79
N GLN A 342 24.14 24.36 4.15
CA GLN A 342 25.36 24.96 3.61
C GLN A 342 26.62 24.24 4.10
N LYS A 343 26.79 24.09 5.42
CA LYS A 343 28.04 23.59 6.02
C LYS A 343 28.19 22.08 5.94
N LEU A 344 27.13 21.33 6.22
CA LEU A 344 27.20 19.89 6.19
C LEU A 344 27.00 19.36 4.77
N PHE A 345 25.89 19.70 4.12
CA PHE A 345 25.53 19.05 2.86
C PHE A 345 26.30 19.63 1.66
N ILE A 346 26.28 20.95 1.47
CA ILE A 346 26.86 21.59 0.27
C ILE A 346 28.39 21.58 0.31
N GLU A 347 29.00 22.10 1.37
CA GLU A 347 30.46 22.20 1.48
C GLU A 347 31.13 20.82 1.51
N CYS A 348 30.62 19.88 2.32
CA CYS A 348 31.27 18.56 2.46
C CYS A 348 31.08 17.66 1.22
N SER A 349 30.02 17.84 0.44
CA SER A 349 29.85 17.14 -0.85
C SER A 349 30.66 17.78 -1.98
N LYS A 350 31.23 18.96 -1.75
CA LYS A 350 31.90 19.79 -2.76
C LYS A 350 31.00 20.06 -3.97
N LEU A 351 29.69 20.23 -3.73
CA LEU A 351 28.69 20.38 -4.78
C LEU A 351 29.00 21.54 -5.72
N ALA A 352 29.34 22.72 -5.18
CA ALA A 352 29.71 23.88 -5.99
C ALA A 352 30.90 23.60 -6.92
N ASN A 353 31.95 22.93 -6.42
CA ASN A 353 33.11 22.57 -7.23
C ASN A 353 32.74 21.59 -8.35
N LYS A 354 31.88 20.59 -8.05
CA LYS A 354 31.40 19.64 -9.07
C LYS A 354 30.60 20.36 -10.17
N LEU A 355 29.72 21.29 -9.79
CA LEU A 355 28.88 22.09 -10.70
C LEU A 355 29.67 23.10 -11.55
N THR A 356 30.89 23.47 -11.16
CA THR A 356 31.80 24.23 -12.02
C THR A 356 32.39 23.35 -13.13
N CYS A 357 32.54 22.05 -12.89
CA CYS A 357 33.24 21.14 -13.80
C CYS A 357 32.33 20.31 -14.71
N LYS A 358 31.11 19.97 -14.27
CA LYS A 358 30.19 19.08 -14.99
C LYS A 358 28.74 19.26 -14.53
N ASP A 359 27.81 18.73 -15.32
CA ASP A 359 26.43 18.50 -14.86
C ASP A 359 26.44 17.57 -13.64
N VAL A 360 25.55 17.83 -12.70
CA VAL A 360 25.47 17.10 -11.43
C VAL A 360 24.08 16.52 -11.25
N ASN A 361 24.06 15.20 -10.99
CA ASN A 361 22.87 14.50 -10.51
C ASN A 361 22.95 14.38 -8.98
N LEU A 362 21.99 14.97 -8.29
CA LEU A 362 21.86 14.98 -6.84
C LEU A 362 20.62 14.20 -6.42
N LEU A 363 20.77 13.30 -5.45
CA LEU A 363 19.66 12.60 -4.80
C LEU A 363 19.49 13.15 -3.39
N ASP A 364 18.33 13.70 -3.06
CA ASP A 364 18.00 14.25 -1.74
C ASP A 364 16.98 13.34 -1.03
N ILE A 365 17.38 12.62 0.01
CA ILE A 365 16.55 11.64 0.72
C ILE A 365 16.20 12.16 2.10
N GLY A 366 14.90 12.28 2.38
CA GLY A 366 14.42 13.00 3.55
C GLY A 366 14.29 14.49 3.24
N PHE A 367 13.68 14.81 2.08
CA PHE A 367 13.54 16.18 1.59
C PHE A 367 12.97 17.13 2.65
N GLY A 368 12.00 16.67 3.45
CA GLY A 368 11.46 17.38 4.60
C GLY A 368 10.90 18.75 4.22
N MET A 369 11.51 19.81 4.78
CA MET A 369 11.14 21.20 4.44
C MET A 369 11.83 21.74 3.18
N GLY A 370 12.75 20.96 2.59
CA GLY A 370 13.42 21.25 1.33
C GLY A 370 14.69 22.09 1.42
N TYR A 371 15.19 22.42 2.62
CA TYR A 371 16.34 23.33 2.78
C TYR A 371 17.60 22.85 2.04
N ASN A 372 17.96 21.57 2.12
CA ASN A 372 19.15 21.05 1.44
C ASN A 372 19.09 21.28 -0.09
N SER A 373 17.96 20.92 -0.70
CA SER A 373 17.70 21.16 -2.12
C SER A 373 17.60 22.64 -2.48
N LEU A 374 16.91 23.46 -1.66
CA LEU A 374 16.76 24.90 -1.93
C LEU A 374 18.09 25.64 -1.84
N GLU A 375 18.96 25.31 -0.88
CA GLU A 375 20.30 25.90 -0.81
C GLU A 375 21.18 25.41 -1.96
N ALA A 376 21.05 24.15 -2.40
CA ALA A 376 21.75 23.66 -3.58
C ALA A 376 21.36 24.43 -4.86
N LEU A 377 20.08 24.78 -5.02
CA LEU A 377 19.58 25.58 -6.15
C LEU A 377 20.06 27.05 -6.15
N LYS A 378 20.55 27.56 -5.02
CA LYS A 378 21.10 28.93 -4.92
C LYS A 378 22.56 29.04 -5.36
N ILE A 379 23.25 27.91 -5.53
CA ILE A 379 24.65 27.90 -5.95
C ILE A 379 24.76 28.52 -7.35
N GLU A 380 25.66 29.47 -7.54
CA GLU A 380 25.96 29.97 -8.88
C GLU A 380 26.80 28.94 -9.64
N HIS A 381 26.31 28.50 -10.80
CA HIS A 381 26.97 27.48 -11.60
C HIS A 381 26.79 27.69 -13.12
N GLN A 382 27.63 26.99 -13.90
CA GLN A 382 27.59 26.98 -15.36
C GLN A 382 26.92 25.72 -15.92
N ASN A 383 27.11 24.59 -15.27
CA ASN A 383 26.56 23.30 -15.70
C ASN A 383 25.15 23.07 -15.13
N PHE A 384 24.45 22.03 -15.60
CA PHE A 384 23.09 21.74 -15.17
C PHE A 384 23.04 20.97 -13.83
N LEU A 385 22.11 21.32 -12.96
CA LEU A 385 21.83 20.61 -11.71
C LEU A 385 20.50 19.85 -11.80
N HIS A 386 20.55 18.52 -11.79
CA HIS A 386 19.35 17.68 -11.68
C HIS A 386 19.23 17.14 -10.25
N ILE A 387 18.09 17.38 -9.61
CA ILE A 387 17.77 16.92 -8.26
C ILE A 387 16.60 15.93 -8.33
N ASP A 388 16.81 14.71 -7.86
CA ASP A 388 15.73 13.83 -7.44
C ASP A 388 15.57 13.95 -5.92
N ALA A 389 14.45 14.52 -5.47
CA ALA A 389 14.11 14.64 -4.07
C ALA A 389 13.08 13.56 -3.68
N ILE A 390 13.32 12.86 -2.58
CA ILE A 390 12.43 11.81 -2.06
C ILE A 390 11.97 12.21 -0.66
N ASP A 391 10.66 12.22 -0.48
CA ASP A 391 10.04 12.24 0.85
C ASP A 391 8.88 11.25 0.91
N ILE A 392 8.54 10.80 2.11
CA ILE A 392 7.34 10.01 2.30
C ILE A 392 6.11 10.90 2.47
N ASN A 393 6.29 12.16 2.88
CA ASN A 393 5.28 13.09 3.34
C ASN A 393 5.18 14.31 2.41
N LEU A 394 4.07 14.42 1.67
CA LEU A 394 3.76 15.60 0.88
C LEU A 394 3.25 16.77 1.74
N GLN A 395 2.61 16.47 2.88
CA GLN A 395 2.03 17.50 3.73
C GLN A 395 3.10 18.44 4.27
N ILE A 396 4.29 17.94 4.59
CA ILE A 396 5.40 18.79 5.03
C ILE A 396 5.84 19.76 3.93
N VAL A 397 5.84 19.34 2.66
CA VAL A 397 6.17 20.21 1.53
C VAL A 397 5.12 21.31 1.36
N ARG A 398 3.82 20.96 1.47
CA ARG A 398 2.72 21.93 1.46
C ARG A 398 2.86 22.97 2.58
N LYS A 399 3.12 22.50 3.81
CA LYS A 399 3.29 23.36 4.99
C LYS A 399 4.51 24.27 4.82
N SER A 400 5.62 23.73 4.32
CA SER A 400 6.86 24.48 4.10
C SER A 400 6.69 25.54 3.00
N ALA A 401 5.99 25.23 1.91
CA ALA A 401 5.66 26.20 0.85
C ALA A 401 4.93 27.43 1.41
N LYS A 402 3.93 27.21 2.28
CA LYS A 402 3.14 28.25 2.93
C LYS A 402 3.96 29.07 3.94
N VAL A 403 4.67 28.39 4.83
CA VAL A 403 5.43 29.04 5.92
C VAL A 403 6.63 29.81 5.39
N LEU A 404 7.34 29.27 4.40
CA LEU A 404 8.50 29.91 3.79
C LEU A 404 8.14 30.85 2.64
N GLN A 405 6.87 30.90 2.22
CA GLN A 405 6.39 31.65 1.06
C GLN A 405 7.26 31.40 -0.19
N ASN A 406 7.54 30.12 -0.47
CA ASN A 406 8.53 29.71 -1.46
C ASN A 406 7.85 29.11 -2.71
N GLU A 407 8.06 29.75 -3.87
CA GLU A 407 7.45 29.35 -5.14
C GLU A 407 7.93 27.99 -5.66
N ILE A 408 9.17 27.60 -5.37
CA ILE A 408 9.73 26.29 -5.77
C ILE A 408 9.00 25.19 -5.00
N LEU A 409 8.87 25.33 -3.68
CA LEU A 409 8.12 24.38 -2.85
C LEU A 409 6.65 24.32 -3.26
N GLN A 410 6.04 25.45 -3.63
CA GLN A 410 4.67 25.48 -4.15
C GLN A 410 4.57 24.67 -5.46
N ALA A 411 5.48 24.89 -6.41
CA ALA A 411 5.53 24.14 -7.65
C ALA A 411 5.75 22.64 -7.41
N LEU A 412 6.61 22.26 -6.46
CA LEU A 412 6.83 20.86 -6.08
C LEU A 412 5.59 20.23 -5.43
N TYR A 413 4.85 20.98 -4.61
CA TYR A 413 3.59 20.53 -4.01
C TYR A 413 2.45 20.38 -5.03
N GLU A 414 2.42 21.18 -6.09
CA GLU A 414 1.35 21.10 -7.10
C GLU A 414 1.70 20.12 -8.23
N LYS A 415 2.93 20.19 -8.74
CA LYS A 415 3.35 19.56 -10.01
C LYS A 415 4.40 18.47 -9.83
N ARG A 416 4.96 18.30 -8.64
CA ARG A 416 6.11 17.40 -8.36
C ARG A 416 7.37 17.71 -9.17
N LEU A 417 7.42 18.86 -9.83
CA LEU A 417 8.50 19.25 -10.72
C LEU A 417 8.65 20.77 -10.70
N TYR A 418 9.90 21.22 -10.64
CA TYR A 418 10.28 22.60 -10.90
C TYR A 418 11.53 22.61 -11.78
N GLN A 419 11.54 23.47 -12.79
CA GLN A 419 12.61 23.51 -13.79
C GLN A 419 12.93 24.94 -14.20
N THR A 420 14.23 25.20 -14.40
CA THR A 420 14.80 26.43 -14.95
C THR A 420 15.76 26.07 -16.09
N GLN A 421 16.42 27.06 -16.69
CA GLN A 421 17.45 26.81 -17.70
C GLN A 421 18.68 26.08 -17.15
N LYS A 422 18.94 26.19 -15.84
CA LYS A 422 20.15 25.64 -15.22
C LYS A 422 19.90 24.50 -14.24
N ALA A 423 18.67 24.29 -13.80
CA ALA A 423 18.37 23.25 -12.82
C ALA A 423 16.98 22.66 -12.98
N GLN A 424 16.82 21.41 -12.55
CA GLN A 424 15.54 20.72 -12.43
C GLN A 424 15.50 20.01 -11.07
N ILE A 425 14.35 20.07 -10.39
CA ILE A 425 14.07 19.27 -9.21
C ILE A 425 12.76 18.49 -9.41
N SER A 426 12.82 17.18 -9.21
CA SER A 426 11.68 16.26 -9.26
C SER A 426 11.43 15.69 -7.87
N LEU A 427 10.20 15.80 -7.36
CA LEU A 427 9.80 15.34 -6.03
C LEU A 427 9.02 14.03 -6.11
N HIS A 428 9.53 12.98 -5.45
CA HIS A 428 8.97 11.65 -5.39
C HIS A 428 8.36 11.41 -4.00
N ILE A 429 7.03 11.27 -3.91
CA ILE A 429 6.32 11.05 -2.64
C ILE A 429 6.05 9.56 -2.39
N GLN A 430 7.04 8.86 -1.85
CA GLN A 430 7.02 7.41 -1.62
C GLN A 430 7.99 7.04 -0.49
N ASP A 431 7.92 5.80 0.02
CA ASP A 431 8.98 5.27 0.88
C ASP A 431 10.30 5.23 0.10
N ALA A 432 11.37 5.80 0.66
CA ALA A 432 12.65 5.93 -0.05
C ALA A 432 13.26 4.59 -0.47
N ARG A 433 13.01 3.52 0.30
CA ARG A 433 13.46 2.17 -0.01
C ARG A 433 12.79 1.61 -1.25
N TYR A 434 11.56 2.03 -1.54
CA TYR A 434 10.86 1.70 -2.76
C TYR A 434 11.20 2.66 -3.90
N ALA A 435 11.17 3.96 -3.65
CA ALA A 435 11.41 5.02 -4.63
C ALA A 435 12.74 4.82 -5.38
N ILE A 436 13.81 4.46 -4.65
CA ILE A 436 15.13 4.24 -5.25
C ILE A 436 15.14 3.11 -6.30
N THR A 437 14.24 2.14 -6.18
CA THR A 437 14.09 1.05 -7.16
C THR A 437 13.35 1.48 -8.43
N LYS A 438 12.68 2.64 -8.39
CA LYS A 438 11.91 3.21 -9.50
C LYS A 438 12.60 4.37 -10.19
N LEU A 439 13.57 4.99 -9.54
CA LEU A 439 14.44 5.98 -10.16
C LEU A 439 15.17 5.35 -11.37
N LYS A 440 15.33 6.15 -12.43
CA LYS A 440 16.01 5.75 -13.67
C LYS A 440 17.40 5.19 -13.37
N ASP A 441 17.98 4.45 -14.32
CA ASP A 441 19.35 3.94 -14.22
C ASP A 441 20.41 5.03 -14.44
N GLU A 442 20.18 6.18 -13.82
CA GLU A 442 21.12 7.27 -13.70
C GLU A 442 21.91 7.11 -12.40
N PHE A 443 23.19 7.46 -12.46
CA PHE A 443 24.06 7.47 -11.30
C PHE A 443 24.16 8.89 -10.73
N TYR A 444 24.24 8.99 -9.40
CA TYR A 444 24.31 10.26 -8.68
C TYR A 444 25.76 10.63 -8.35
N ASP A 445 26.11 11.90 -8.56
CA ASP A 445 27.38 12.48 -8.12
C ASP A 445 27.36 12.81 -6.63
N VAL A 446 26.17 13.13 -6.11
CA VAL A 446 25.94 13.53 -4.72
C VAL A 446 24.65 12.87 -4.23
N ILE A 447 24.70 12.28 -3.04
CA ILE A 447 23.51 11.78 -2.33
C ILE A 447 23.48 12.44 -0.96
N PHE A 448 22.39 13.15 -0.65
CA PHE A 448 22.06 13.64 0.68
C PHE A 448 21.10 12.68 1.36
N ILE A 449 21.37 12.37 2.63
CA ILE A 449 20.51 11.54 3.48
C ILE A 449 20.29 12.29 4.78
N ASP A 450 19.06 12.75 5.00
CA ASP A 450 18.69 13.55 6.16
C ASP A 450 17.58 12.87 6.98
N PRO A 451 17.90 11.78 7.70
CA PRO A 451 16.92 11.13 8.54
C PRO A 451 16.69 11.95 9.82
N PHE A 452 15.46 11.90 10.36
CA PHE A 452 15.22 12.20 11.78
C PHE A 452 16.13 11.37 12.71
N LEU A 453 16.08 11.66 14.01
CA LEU A 453 16.78 10.91 15.06
C LEU A 453 16.83 9.39 14.80
N TYR A 454 18.05 8.86 14.83
CA TYR A 454 18.37 7.44 14.57
C TYR A 454 17.67 6.46 15.51
N THR A 455 17.12 6.91 16.64
CA THR A 455 16.31 6.07 17.54
C THR A 455 14.88 5.86 17.03
N GLN A 456 14.44 6.64 16.05
CA GLN A 456 13.06 6.70 15.59
C GLN A 456 12.91 6.54 14.06
N ASN A 457 13.97 6.77 13.27
CA ASN A 457 13.93 6.66 11.81
C ASN A 457 15.11 5.83 11.25
N VAL A 458 15.18 4.55 11.64
CA VAL A 458 16.27 3.65 11.25
C VAL A 458 16.13 3.10 9.82
N THR A 459 14.92 3.12 9.26
CA THR A 459 14.65 2.61 7.91
C THR A 459 15.53 3.25 6.82
N LEU A 460 15.90 4.53 6.97
CA LEU A 460 16.78 5.26 6.04
C LEU A 460 18.29 5.06 6.30
N ILE A 461 18.66 4.30 7.32
CA ILE A 461 20.06 4.14 7.74
C ILE A 461 20.46 2.68 7.97
N THR A 462 19.78 1.77 7.26
CA THR A 462 20.13 0.35 7.24
C THR A 462 21.23 0.05 6.23
N ARG A 463 22.04 -0.97 6.53
CA ARG A 463 23.02 -1.54 5.59
C ARG A 463 22.37 -1.85 4.25
N ASP A 464 21.22 -2.51 4.26
CA ASP A 464 20.55 -2.98 3.03
C ASP A 464 20.06 -1.81 2.17
N PHE A 465 19.62 -0.72 2.79
CA PHE A 465 19.30 0.52 2.06
C PHE A 465 20.56 1.20 1.51
N PHE A 466 21.64 1.27 2.29
CA PHE A 466 22.93 1.78 1.79
C PHE A 466 23.46 0.97 0.60
N ILE A 467 23.28 -0.35 0.58
CA ILE A 467 23.63 -1.17 -0.59
C ILE A 467 22.90 -0.70 -1.86
N GLN A 468 21.62 -0.32 -1.76
CA GLN A 468 20.88 0.23 -2.92
C GLN A 468 21.42 1.60 -3.33
N LEU A 469 21.74 2.47 -2.36
CA LEU A 469 22.31 3.80 -2.62
C LEU A 469 23.68 3.71 -3.30
N VAL A 470 24.57 2.84 -2.82
CA VAL A 470 25.91 2.65 -3.39
C VAL A 470 25.83 2.11 -4.83
N LYS A 471 24.82 1.30 -5.16
CA LYS A 471 24.58 0.87 -6.55
C LYS A 471 24.24 2.04 -7.46
N LYS A 472 23.54 3.07 -6.97
CA LYS A 472 23.18 4.27 -7.73
C LYS A 472 24.22 5.41 -7.62
N LEU A 473 25.26 5.27 -6.79
CA LEU A 473 26.32 6.27 -6.65
C LEU A 473 27.37 6.17 -7.77
N LYS A 474 27.86 7.29 -8.30
CA LYS A 474 29.01 7.31 -9.24
C LYS A 474 30.31 6.88 -8.55
N LYS A 475 31.35 6.58 -9.34
CA LYS A 475 32.67 6.15 -8.82
C LYS A 475 33.33 7.23 -7.95
N ASP A 476 33.23 8.49 -8.36
CA ASP A 476 33.69 9.70 -7.66
C ASP A 476 32.54 10.38 -6.88
N GLY A 477 31.43 9.66 -6.69
CA GLY A 477 30.27 10.14 -5.98
C GLY A 477 30.50 10.23 -4.48
N VAL A 478 29.75 11.10 -3.83
CA VAL A 478 29.79 11.32 -2.38
C VAL A 478 28.40 11.14 -1.77
N ILE A 479 28.34 10.51 -0.60
CA ILE A 479 27.16 10.45 0.26
C ILE A 479 27.42 11.36 1.45
N VAL A 480 26.49 12.27 1.76
CA VAL A 480 26.51 13.07 2.99
C VAL A 480 25.29 12.73 3.81
N CYS A 481 25.49 12.37 5.07
CA CYS A 481 24.44 11.94 5.99
C CYS A 481 24.44 12.81 7.25
N SER A 482 23.27 13.28 7.70
CA SER A 482 23.16 14.15 8.89
C SER A 482 23.29 13.44 10.24
N THR A 483 23.49 12.13 10.23
CA THR A 483 23.79 11.34 11.44
C THR A 483 25.26 10.91 11.47
N TYR A 484 25.77 10.67 12.68
CA TYR A 484 27.17 10.31 12.95
C TYR A 484 27.34 9.04 13.78
N ILE A 485 26.27 8.29 14.01
CA ILE A 485 26.32 7.11 14.89
C ILE A 485 27.17 5.98 14.31
N GLN A 486 27.80 5.22 15.19
CA GLN A 486 28.72 4.15 14.79
C GLN A 486 28.04 3.07 13.92
N ALA A 487 26.80 2.69 14.23
CA ALA A 487 26.06 1.68 13.46
C ALA A 487 25.83 2.08 11.99
N VAL A 488 25.70 3.38 11.69
CA VAL A 488 25.59 3.89 10.32
C VAL A 488 26.91 3.71 9.58
N ARG A 489 28.03 4.03 10.24
CA ARG A 489 29.36 3.88 9.65
C ARG A 489 29.68 2.42 9.35
N VAL A 490 29.35 1.51 10.26
CA VAL A 490 29.47 0.06 10.04
C VAL A 490 28.62 -0.36 8.83
N GLY A 491 27.36 0.07 8.77
CA GLY A 491 26.47 -0.24 7.64
C GLY A 491 26.97 0.30 6.30
N LEU A 492 27.55 1.50 6.27
CA LEU A 492 28.21 2.06 5.08
C LEU A 492 29.47 1.25 4.69
N GLY A 493 30.29 0.86 5.65
CA GLY A 493 31.45 -0.01 5.44
C GLY A 493 31.06 -1.34 4.80
N GLU A 494 30.05 -2.00 5.35
CA GLU A 494 29.46 -3.24 4.83
C GLU A 494 28.83 -3.06 3.43
N ALA A 495 28.30 -1.88 3.13
CA ALA A 495 27.76 -1.53 1.81
C ALA A 495 28.83 -1.20 0.76
N GLY A 496 30.12 -1.19 1.14
CA GLY A 496 31.23 -0.86 0.23
C GLY A 496 31.54 0.62 0.15
N CYS A 497 31.45 1.33 1.28
CA CYS A 497 31.93 2.69 1.44
C CYS A 497 33.09 2.83 2.45
N THR A 498 33.94 3.84 2.23
CA THR A 498 34.74 4.45 3.28
C THR A 498 34.00 5.67 3.82
N SER A 499 34.08 5.91 5.14
CA SER A 499 33.34 6.98 5.80
C SER A 499 34.17 7.71 6.88
N GLU A 500 33.98 9.02 6.94
CA GLU A 500 34.55 9.91 7.96
C GLU A 500 33.44 10.70 8.66
N VAL A 501 33.64 10.99 9.95
CA VAL A 501 32.73 11.85 10.72
C VAL A 501 33.21 13.28 10.61
N VAL A 502 32.32 14.17 10.17
CA VAL A 502 32.59 15.61 10.11
C VAL A 502 31.86 16.30 11.25
N LYS A 503 32.54 17.23 11.91
CA LYS A 503 31.97 18.10 12.95
C LYS A 503 32.11 19.54 12.48
N ILE A 504 30.99 20.24 12.34
CA ILE A 504 30.99 21.64 11.91
C ILE A 504 31.41 22.52 13.09
N GLU A 505 32.45 23.32 12.89
CA GLU A 505 33.01 24.19 13.93
C GLU A 505 31.94 25.10 14.53
N GLN A 506 32.05 25.33 15.85
CA GLN A 506 31.15 26.21 16.61
C GLN A 506 29.66 25.81 16.57
N SER A 507 29.34 24.56 16.21
CA SER A 507 27.96 24.06 16.21
C SER A 507 27.83 22.66 16.81
N ASP A 508 26.59 22.24 17.06
CA ASP A 508 26.21 20.87 17.42
C ASP A 508 26.07 19.96 16.19
N ILE A 509 26.23 20.49 14.97
CA ILE A 509 26.06 19.76 13.73
C ILE A 509 27.23 18.81 13.50
N ARG A 510 26.88 17.55 13.28
CA ARG A 510 27.79 16.47 12.90
C ARG A 510 27.14 15.64 11.82
N GLY A 511 27.95 14.99 11.01
CA GLY A 511 27.45 14.06 10.01
C GLY A 511 28.53 13.10 9.55
N ILE A 512 28.18 12.31 8.54
CA ILE A 512 29.09 11.37 7.88
C ILE A 512 29.24 11.79 6.42
N VAL A 513 30.48 11.78 5.94
CA VAL A 513 30.81 11.86 4.52
C VAL A 513 31.34 10.49 4.12
N ALA A 514 30.79 9.92 3.05
CA ALA A 514 31.16 8.59 2.58
C ALA A 514 31.38 8.53 1.06
N PHE A 515 32.31 7.68 0.66
CA PHE A 515 32.75 7.47 -0.72
C PHE A 515 32.77 5.97 -1.03
N LYS A 516 32.70 5.58 -2.31
CA LYS A 516 32.91 4.17 -2.67
C LYS A 516 34.31 3.72 -2.25
N GLY A 517 34.39 2.64 -1.49
CA GLY A 517 35.64 2.13 -0.95
C GLY A 517 35.42 1.04 0.09
N LYS A 518 36.45 0.28 0.46
CA LYS A 518 36.30 -0.75 1.50
C LYS A 518 36.79 -0.21 2.84
N GLN A 519 35.95 -0.25 3.85
CA GLN A 519 36.29 0.05 5.24
C GLN A 519 35.70 -1.03 6.14
N SER A 520 36.52 -1.60 7.02
CA SER A 520 36.05 -2.50 8.08
C SER A 520 35.98 -1.72 9.38
N LEU A 521 34.86 -1.78 10.08
CA LEU A 521 34.62 -1.11 11.35
C LEU A 521 33.97 -2.09 12.32
N GLU A 522 34.34 -2.01 13.59
CA GLU A 522 33.71 -2.81 14.65
C GLU A 522 32.30 -2.30 14.99
N GLY A 523 31.42 -3.25 15.33
CA GLY A 523 30.06 -3.00 15.79
C GLY A 523 28.99 -3.67 14.93
N VAL A 524 27.71 -3.45 15.30
CA VAL A 524 26.55 -4.01 14.61
C VAL A 524 25.78 -2.92 13.85
N SER A 525 25.55 -3.12 12.56
CA SER A 525 24.72 -2.24 11.73
C SER A 525 23.22 -2.50 11.88
N TYR A 526 22.39 -1.55 11.44
CA TYR A 526 20.96 -1.80 11.26
C TYR A 526 20.73 -2.59 9.96
N LYS A 527 19.83 -3.59 10.00
CA LYS A 527 19.56 -4.49 8.86
C LYS A 527 18.06 -4.53 8.54
N ASP A 528 17.74 -4.42 7.26
CA ASP A 528 16.41 -4.57 6.68
C ASP A 528 16.54 -5.30 5.33
N PRO A 529 16.78 -6.63 5.38
CA PRO A 529 17.12 -7.42 4.17
C PRO A 529 16.00 -7.41 3.11
N TYR A 530 14.78 -7.05 3.51
CA TYR A 530 13.62 -7.00 2.62
C TYR A 530 13.18 -5.58 2.28
N LEU A 531 13.87 -4.55 2.81
CA LEU A 531 13.60 -3.14 2.58
C LEU A 531 12.15 -2.71 2.94
N ILE A 532 11.53 -3.42 3.88
CA ILE A 532 10.11 -3.32 4.21
C ILE A 532 9.86 -3.35 5.72
N TYR A 533 10.87 -3.71 6.53
CA TYR A 533 10.71 -3.76 7.97
C TYR A 533 10.44 -2.37 8.55
N ARG A 534 9.62 -2.34 9.60
CA ARG A 534 9.35 -1.11 10.35
C ARG A 534 10.51 -0.81 11.29
N ASP A 535 10.69 0.45 11.67
CA ASP A 535 11.79 0.90 12.54
C ASP A 535 11.93 0.04 13.80
N LYS A 536 10.80 -0.26 14.47
CA LYS A 536 10.78 -1.11 15.67
C LYS A 536 11.36 -2.51 15.43
N VAL A 537 11.05 -3.13 14.30
CA VAL A 537 11.55 -4.48 13.97
C VAL A 537 13.05 -4.43 13.70
N ILE A 538 13.51 -3.42 12.97
CA ILE A 538 14.93 -3.20 12.68
C ILE A 538 15.73 -2.99 13.97
N ILE A 539 15.21 -2.17 14.90
CA ILE A 539 15.83 -1.91 16.20
C ILE A 539 15.90 -3.21 17.02
N THR A 540 14.78 -3.92 17.19
CA THR A 540 14.72 -5.16 17.97
C THR A 540 15.66 -6.24 17.40
N ASN A 541 15.75 -6.37 16.07
CA ASN A 541 16.65 -7.34 15.45
C ASN A 541 18.12 -7.00 15.71
N LYS A 542 18.49 -5.71 15.66
CA LYS A 542 19.85 -5.26 15.99
C LYS A 542 20.18 -5.51 17.46
N GLU A 543 19.27 -5.20 18.37
CA GLU A 543 19.45 -5.46 19.81
C GLU A 543 19.64 -6.95 20.10
N ALA A 544 18.85 -7.82 19.46
CA ALA A 544 19.01 -9.27 19.56
C ALA A 544 20.37 -9.74 19.05
N GLN A 545 20.87 -9.19 17.93
CA GLN A 545 22.19 -9.53 17.40
C GLN A 545 23.32 -9.09 18.36
N MET A 546 23.21 -7.90 18.96
CA MET A 546 24.19 -7.40 19.92
C MET A 546 24.26 -8.24 21.22
N LEU A 547 23.20 -8.97 21.56
CA LEU A 547 23.18 -9.89 22.70
C LEU A 547 23.75 -11.28 22.37
N SER A 548 23.89 -11.60 21.08
CA SER A 548 24.43 -12.89 20.60
C SER A 548 25.91 -12.85 20.25
N GLU A 549 26.49 -11.65 20.16
CA GLU A 549 27.93 -11.37 19.99
C GLU A 549 28.55 -11.04 21.36
#